data_AF-A0A3C1W5M7-F1
#
_entry.id   AF-A0A3C1W5M7-F1
#
_cell.length_a   1.000
_cell.length_b   1.000
_cell.length_c   1.000
_cell.angle_alpha   90.00
_cell.angle_beta   90.00
_cell.angle_gamma   90.00
#
_symmetry.space_group_name_H-M   'P 1'
#
loop_
_entity.id
_entity.type
_entity.pdbx_description
1 polymer ?
#
loop_
_entity_poly.entity_id
_entity_poly.type
_entity_poly.pdbx_seq_one_letter_code
_entity_poly.pdbx_strand_id
1 'polypeptide(L)'
;KMEKELNTIESEAYKQVQTIMGEADAQATEIYASAYNQSPEAAEFYEFSKTMELYPEMIGGKSTVVLSTDSDLFKYLKGMQIQDSEEEE
;
A
#
# COMPACT_ATOMS: atom_id res chain seq x y z
N LYS A 1 20.52 37.93 23.39
CA LYS A 1 20.90 38.01 21.95
C LYS A 1 21.22 36.62 21.42
N MET A 2 22.21 35.94 21.99
CA MET A 2 22.65 34.59 21.60
C MET A 2 21.53 33.54 21.58
N GLU A 3 20.65 33.52 22.59
CA GLU A 3 19.52 32.57 22.67
C GLU A 3 18.47 32.77 21.57
N LYS A 4 18.28 34.03 21.12
CA LYS A 4 17.39 34.35 20.00
C LYS A 4 17.99 33.90 18.66
N GLU A 5 19.30 34.06 18.48
CA GLU A 5 20.00 33.59 17.28
C GLU A 5 19.99 32.06 17.20
N LEU A 6 20.19 31.37 18.32
CA LEU A 6 20.17 29.91 18.40
C LEU A 6 18.78 29.35 18.04
N ASN A 7 17.71 29.91 18.62
CA ASN A 7 16.34 29.52 18.29
C ASN A 7 15.98 29.79 16.82
N THR A 8 16.49 30.88 16.23
CA THR A 8 16.28 31.17 14.80
C THR A 8 16.95 30.12 13.92
N ILE A 9 18.22 29.78 14.22
CA ILE A 9 18.97 28.77 13.46
C ILE A 9 18.28 27.41 13.54
N GLU A 10 17.84 26.99 14.72
CA GLU A 10 17.12 25.72 14.89
C GLU A 10 15.78 25.72 14.14
N SER A 11 15.04 26.83 14.20
CA SER A 11 13.75 26.96 13.50
C SER A 11 13.92 26.93 11.98
N GLU A 12 14.96 27.60 11.46
CA GLU A 12 15.27 27.60 10.03
C GLU A 12 15.74 26.23 9.56
N ALA A 13 16.61 25.55 10.32
CA ALA A 13 17.03 24.19 10.01
C ALA A 13 15.84 23.22 10.01
N TYR A 14 14.95 23.32 11.00
CA TYR A 14 13.75 22.49 11.06
C TYR A 14 12.83 22.73 9.85
N LYS A 15 12.61 24.00 9.49
CA LYS A 15 11.83 24.36 8.30
C LYS A 15 12.45 23.78 7.02
N GLN A 16 13.77 23.85 6.86
CA GLN A 16 14.47 23.29 5.71
C GLN A 16 14.29 21.77 5.64
N VAL A 17 14.46 21.06 6.75
CA VAL A 17 14.26 19.61 6.82
C VAL A 17 12.83 19.24 6.41
N GLN A 18 11.82 19.93 6.94
CA GLN A 18 10.42 19.70 6.57
C GLN A 18 10.15 19.98 5.09
N THR A 19 10.78 21.01 4.52
CA THR A 19 10.64 21.34 3.09
C THR A 19 11.24 20.24 2.23
N ILE A 20 12.46 19.79 2.54
CA ILE A 20 13.14 18.72 1.81
C ILE A 20 12.36 17.41 1.89
N MET A 21 11.83 17.06 3.07
CA MET A 21 10.99 15.87 3.21
C MET A 21 9.70 15.99 2.40
N GLY A 22 9.03 17.14 2.43
CA GLY A 22 7.82 17.38 1.64
C GLY A 22 8.07 17.29 0.13
N GLU A 23 9.19 17.83 -0.35
CA GLU A 23 9.58 17.73 -1.76
C GLU A 23 9.93 16.28 -2.15
N ALA A 24 10.64 15.56 -1.29
CA ALA A 24 10.97 14.16 -1.52
C ALA A 24 9.72 13.27 -1.56
N ASP A 25 8.78 13.47 -0.63
CA ASP A 25 7.51 12.73 -0.61
C ASP A 25 6.65 13.04 -1.84
N ALA A 26 6.62 14.29 -2.28
CA ALA A 26 5.93 14.68 -3.51
C ALA A 26 6.54 14.01 -4.73
N GLN A 27 7.88 13.99 -4.86
CA GLN A 27 8.58 13.33 -5.96
C GLN A 27 8.39 11.82 -5.93
N ALA A 28 8.47 11.19 -4.75
CA ALA A 28 8.22 9.76 -4.62
C ALA A 28 6.80 9.44 -5.07
N THR A 29 5.80 10.19 -4.59
CA THR A 29 4.41 10.02 -4.97
C THR A 29 4.20 10.21 -6.47
N GLU A 30 4.84 11.22 -7.07
CA GLU A 30 4.79 11.45 -8.51
C GLU A 30 5.41 10.29 -9.29
N ILE A 31 6.57 9.76 -8.85
CA ILE A 31 7.20 8.59 -9.47
C ILE A 31 6.30 7.37 -9.36
N TYR A 32 5.75 7.08 -8.18
CA TYR A 32 4.81 5.96 -7.98
C TYR A 32 3.57 6.11 -8.85
N ALA A 33 2.95 7.29 -8.87
CA ALA A 33 1.81 7.57 -9.73
C ALA A 33 2.19 7.43 -11.21
N SER A 34 3.34 7.96 -11.62
CA SER A 34 3.82 7.89 -13.01
C SER A 34 4.24 6.47 -13.42
N ALA A 35 4.56 5.57 -12.49
CA ALA A 35 4.93 4.20 -12.80
C ALA A 35 3.71 3.27 -12.82
N TYR A 36 2.77 3.46 -11.90
CA TYR A 36 1.64 2.55 -11.69
C TYR A 36 0.31 3.07 -12.25
N ASN A 37 0.16 4.38 -12.49
CA ASN A 37 -1.03 4.97 -13.13
C ASN A 37 -0.82 5.33 -14.61
N GLN A 38 0.19 4.77 -15.29
CA GLN A 38 0.39 5.04 -16.74
C GLN A 38 -0.80 4.61 -17.58
N SER A 39 -1.49 3.56 -17.15
CA SER A 39 -2.72 3.09 -17.77
C SER A 39 -3.63 2.45 -16.72
N PRO A 40 -4.96 2.45 -16.93
CA PRO A 40 -5.90 1.74 -16.06
C PRO A 40 -5.49 0.27 -15.84
N GLU A 41 -4.96 -0.38 -16.87
CA GLU A 41 -4.52 -1.77 -16.83
C GLU A 41 -3.30 -1.98 -15.92
N ALA A 42 -2.38 -1.00 -15.85
CA ALA A 42 -1.22 -1.06 -14.96
C ALA A 42 -1.63 -0.93 -13.48
N ALA A 43 -2.61 -0.07 -13.18
CA ALA A 43 -3.15 0.10 -11.84
C ALA A 43 -3.90 -1.17 -11.39
N GLU A 44 -4.74 -1.75 -12.27
CA GLU A 44 -5.44 -3.02 -12.03
C GLU A 44 -4.47 -4.19 -11.82
N PHE A 45 -3.36 -4.23 -12.58
CA PHE A 45 -2.33 -5.25 -12.43
C PHE A 45 -1.56 -5.11 -11.11
N TYR A 46 -1.22 -3.89 -10.69
CA TYR A 46 -0.59 -3.64 -9.40
C TYR A 46 -1.50 -4.04 -8.23
N GLU A 47 -2.78 -3.65 -8.29
CA GLU A 47 -3.80 -4.06 -7.31
C GLU A 47 -3.85 -5.58 -7.21
N PHE A 48 -4.00 -6.27 -8.35
CA PHE A 48 -4.00 -7.74 -8.40
C PHE A 48 -2.72 -8.36 -7.82
N SER A 49 -1.54 -7.91 -8.26
CA SER A 49 -0.25 -8.46 -7.82
C SER A 49 -0.05 -8.31 -6.32
N LYS A 50 -0.38 -7.14 -5.75
CA LYS A 50 -0.27 -6.93 -4.30
C LYS A 50 -1.31 -7.71 -3.53
N THR A 51 -2.53 -7.84 -4.04
CA THR A 51 -3.54 -8.71 -3.41
C THR A 51 -3.07 -10.17 -3.37
N MET A 52 -2.47 -10.71 -4.44
CA MET A 52 -1.93 -12.08 -4.46
C MET A 52 -0.73 -12.28 -3.53
N GLU A 53 0.13 -11.27 -3.38
CA GLU A 53 1.27 -11.31 -2.45
C GLU A 53 0.82 -11.32 -0.99
N LEU A 54 -0.25 -10.61 -0.67
CA LEU A 54 -0.80 -10.50 0.69
C LEU A 54 -1.62 -11.72 1.11
N TYR A 55 -2.15 -12.51 0.17
CA TYR A 55 -2.96 -13.70 0.49
C TYR A 55 -2.21 -14.74 1.35
N PRO A 56 -0.99 -15.18 1.00
CA PRO A 56 -0.22 -16.08 1.84
C PRO A 56 0.09 -15.52 3.23
N GLU A 57 0.34 -14.20 3.35
CA GLU A 57 0.64 -13.58 4.65
C GLU A 57 -0.60 -13.53 5.55
N MET A 58 -1.77 -13.26 4.96
CA MET A 58 -3.04 -13.16 5.68
C MET A 58 -3.66 -14.54 6.01
N ILE A 59 -3.42 -15.55 5.17
CA ILE A 59 -4.00 -16.90 5.29
C ILE A 59 -2.99 -17.89 5.91
N GLY A 60 -1.69 -17.58 5.93
CA GLY A 60 -0.60 -18.48 6.31
C GLY A 60 -0.38 -18.72 7.81
N GLY A 61 -1.30 -18.31 8.67
CA GLY A 61 -1.26 -18.59 10.11
C GLY A 61 -2.49 -19.38 10.54
N LYS A 62 -2.48 -19.97 11.74
CA LYS A 62 -3.65 -20.59 12.41
C LYS A 62 -4.77 -19.58 12.73
N SER A 63 -5.06 -18.65 11.81
CA SER A 63 -6.03 -17.59 11.93
C SER A 63 -7.21 -17.91 11.02
N THR A 64 -8.36 -18.17 11.64
CA THR A 64 -9.63 -18.21 10.91
C THR A 64 -10.01 -16.77 10.57
N VAL A 65 -9.77 -16.36 9.33
CA VAL A 65 -10.17 -15.02 8.88
C VAL A 65 -11.65 -15.06 8.52
N VAL A 66 -12.50 -14.46 9.36
CA VAL A 66 -13.93 -14.28 9.07
C VAL A 66 -14.07 -12.99 8.27
N LEU A 67 -14.19 -13.14 6.96
CA LEU A 67 -14.33 -12.02 6.02
C LEU A 67 -15.77 -12.00 5.50
N SER A 68 -16.36 -10.81 5.45
CA SER A 68 -17.64 -10.63 4.79
C SER A 68 -17.50 -10.87 3.29
N THR A 69 -18.55 -11.38 2.66
CA THR A 69 -18.62 -11.58 1.20
C THR A 69 -18.42 -10.29 0.41
N ASP A 70 -18.53 -9.12 1.02
CA ASP A 70 -18.32 -7.81 0.39
C ASP A 70 -16.90 -7.27 0.56
N SER A 71 -15.98 -8.06 1.13
CA SER A 71 -14.59 -7.65 1.27
C SER A 71 -13.88 -7.57 -0.09
N ASP A 72 -13.20 -6.46 -0.35
CA ASP A 72 -12.32 -6.27 -1.53
C ASP A 72 -11.23 -7.33 -1.61
N LEU A 73 -10.86 -7.94 -0.47
CA LEU A 73 -9.91 -9.05 -0.41
C LEU A 73 -10.42 -10.30 -1.15
N PHE A 74 -11.73 -10.47 -1.34
CA PHE A 74 -12.32 -11.56 -2.10
C PHE A 74 -12.60 -11.21 -3.57
N LYS A 75 -12.37 -9.96 -4.01
CA LYS A 75 -12.65 -9.50 -5.38
C LYS A 75 -12.06 -10.43 -6.45
N TYR A 76 -10.83 -10.90 -6.24
CA TYR A 76 -10.15 -11.81 -7.18
C TYR A 76 -10.36 -13.30 -6.87
N LEU A 77 -10.89 -13.66 -5.69
CA LEU A 77 -11.19 -15.05 -5.31
C LEU A 77 -12.62 -15.48 -5.70
N LYS A 78 -13.57 -14.54 -5.80
CA LYS A 78 -14.99 -14.81 -6.14
C LYS A 78 -15.21 -15.52 -7.49
N GLY A 79 -14.23 -15.46 -8.40
CA GLY A 79 -14.30 -16.13 -9.71
C GLY A 79 -13.77 -17.57 -9.71
N MET A 80 -13.07 -18.00 -8.66
CA MET A 80 -12.71 -19.40 -8.49
C MET A 80 -13.94 -20.12 -7.94
N GLN A 81 -14.76 -20.68 -8.83
CA GLN A 81 -15.60 -21.80 -8.44
C GLN A 81 -14.65 -22.88 -7.92
N ILE A 82 -14.57 -23.01 -6.59
CA ILE A 82 -14.05 -24.20 -5.95
C ILE A 82 -15.00 -25.30 -6.46
N GLN A 83 -14.58 -26.01 -7.49
CA GLN A 83 -15.26 -27.21 -7.92
C GLN A 83 -14.90 -28.21 -6.84
N ASP A 84 -15.78 -28.36 -5.86
CA ASP A 84 -15.69 -29.43 -4.88
C ASP A 84 -15.62 -30.74 -5.66
N SER A 85 -14.41 -31.27 -5.81
CA SER A 85 -14.22 -32.66 -6.18
C SER A 85 -14.76 -33.45 -5.01
N GLU A 86 -16.03 -33.84 -5.10
CA GLU A 86 -16.61 -34.86 -4.24
C GLU A 86 -15.64 -36.05 -4.24
N GLU A 87 -14.98 -36.26 -3.10
CA GLU A 87 -14.32 -37.52 -2.79
C GLU A 87 -15.44 -38.57 -2.74
N GLU A 88 -15.64 -39.30 -3.85
CA GLU A 88 -16.44 -40.51 -3.85
C GLU A 88 -15.71 -41.57 -2.99
N GLU A 89 -16.38 -42.03 -1.92
CA GLU A 89 -16.01 -43.16 -1.05
C GLU A 89 -15.81 -44.48 -1.79
#